data_AF-A0A7Y2M445-F1
#
_entry.id   AF-A0A7Y2M445-F1
#
_cell.length_a   1.000
_cell.length_b   1.000
_cell.length_c   1.000
_cell.angle_alpha   90.00
_cell.angle_beta   90.00
_cell.angle_gamma   90.00
#
_symmetry.space_group_name_H-M   'P 1'
#
loop_
_entity.id
_entity.type
_entity.pdbx_description
1 polymer ?
#
loop_
_entity_poly.entity_id
_entity_poly.type
_entity_poly.pdbx_seq_one_letter_code
_entity_poly.pdbx_strand_id
1 'polypeptide(L)'
;MTDLPAPEPLSVAPSTDVGSERLAAALAAADVPGIGRALRHDYVIVPLMRGAEGETQTRVIAADDPEGERRWELCLFSSTQAFSDFLAGDAQREFAIRSGASLTPMLEQYRTLLRRVVFDPAGPHPVRASVEDVLATLEATESDDAVAWITSPDGRPEFGLRPGERVVGLDLMLGDDWATIDLGDPERLKKDVAALVKAQLRGIPQAPVLRGQLTSWLTTTGRRAAAAGGRSLAFLTRRTETAAAAVSVAQFWQDLGVEGPHLDDQAARLSSNLEGAELVRAETAAGPFLRHTRRTMGPPELGGPPVFVIDYWLEFPDRRGLCLVSFSTPHGDALDAIRRLADNVVLAASWELAPGAEASGR
;
A
#
# COMPACT_ATOMS: atom_id res chain seq x y z
N MET A 1 -23.66 -12.13 14.37
CA MET A 1 -22.55 -11.24 14.76
C MET A 1 -21.31 -12.10 14.82
N THR A 2 -20.64 -12.26 13.68
CA THR A 2 -19.39 -12.99 13.58
C THR A 2 -18.28 -11.99 13.83
N ASP A 3 -17.43 -12.25 14.81
CA ASP A 3 -16.36 -11.36 15.25
C ASP A 3 -15.38 -11.14 14.09
N LEU A 4 -15.20 -9.89 13.67
CA LEU A 4 -14.26 -9.54 12.61
C LEU A 4 -12.83 -9.68 13.19
N PRO A 5 -11.87 -10.26 12.44
CA PRO A 5 -10.50 -10.41 12.90
C PRO A 5 -9.87 -9.04 13.15
N ALA A 6 -9.14 -8.91 14.27
CA ALA A 6 -8.41 -7.71 14.63
C ALA A 6 -7.26 -7.43 13.64
N PRO A 7 -6.88 -6.16 13.41
CA PRO A 7 -5.83 -5.80 12.46
C PRO A 7 -4.46 -6.36 12.89
N GLU A 8 -3.81 -7.11 11.99
CA GLU A 8 -2.45 -7.63 12.20
C GLU A 8 -1.36 -6.68 11.67
N PRO A 9 -0.18 -6.59 12.31
CA PRO A 9 0.91 -5.74 11.87
C PRO A 9 1.59 -6.25 10.58
N LEU A 10 2.06 -5.31 9.76
CA LEU A 10 2.64 -5.59 8.44
C LEU A 10 4.17 -5.57 8.52
N SER A 11 4.81 -6.49 7.79
CA SER A 11 6.26 -6.50 7.58
C SER A 11 6.52 -6.24 6.09
N VAL A 12 7.03 -5.04 5.79
CA VAL A 12 7.19 -4.50 4.43
C VAL A 12 8.68 -4.35 4.13
N ALA A 13 9.07 -4.62 2.88
CA ALA A 13 10.44 -4.32 2.44
C ALA A 13 10.67 -2.79 2.46
N PRO A 14 11.83 -2.31 2.91
CA PRO A 14 12.10 -0.88 3.03
C PRO A 14 11.92 -0.15 1.69
N SER A 15 11.18 0.96 1.69
CA SER A 15 11.00 1.85 0.53
C SER A 15 10.80 3.29 0.98
N THR A 16 11.27 4.23 0.16
CA THR A 16 11.00 5.67 0.31
C THR A 16 9.55 6.01 0.05
N ASP A 17 8.85 5.19 -0.74
CA ASP A 17 7.50 5.49 -1.25
C ASP A 17 6.40 5.08 -0.25
N VAL A 18 6.78 4.35 0.81
CA VAL A 18 5.87 3.94 1.89
C VAL A 18 6.15 4.83 3.09
N GLY A 19 5.44 5.96 3.16
CA GLY A 19 5.69 7.05 4.09
C GLY A 19 5.08 8.38 3.65
N SER A 20 5.43 9.46 4.34
CA SER A 20 5.08 10.83 3.97
C SER A 20 6.27 11.53 3.33
N GLU A 21 6.20 11.75 2.00
CA GLU A 21 7.18 12.53 1.25
C GLU A 21 7.24 13.98 1.76
N ARG A 22 6.10 14.54 2.16
CA ARG A 22 6.01 15.91 2.71
C ARG A 22 6.67 16.02 4.07
N LEU A 23 6.52 15.02 4.93
CA LEU A 23 7.24 14.96 6.20
C LEU A 23 8.74 14.85 5.95
N ALA A 24 9.17 13.97 5.02
CA ALA A 24 10.59 13.86 4.66
C ALA A 24 11.17 15.19 4.15
N ALA A 25 10.45 15.89 3.28
CA ALA A 25 10.85 17.20 2.76
C ALA A 25 10.90 18.28 3.86
N ALA A 26 9.91 18.31 4.75
CA ALA A 26 9.87 19.28 5.86
C ALA A 26 10.99 19.02 6.88
N LEU A 27 11.29 17.75 7.18
CA LEU A 27 12.44 17.37 8.01
C LEU A 27 13.76 17.80 7.37
N ALA A 28 13.93 17.57 6.06
CA ALA A 28 15.12 18.00 5.32
C ALA A 28 15.32 19.52 5.30
N ALA A 29 14.22 20.28 5.23
CA ALA A 29 14.23 21.74 5.29
C ALA A 29 14.32 22.29 6.73
N ALA A 30 14.24 21.45 7.76
CA ALA A 30 14.04 21.84 9.16
C ALA A 30 12.85 22.81 9.34
N ASP A 31 11.80 22.64 8.53
CA ASP A 31 10.59 23.47 8.52
C ASP A 31 9.63 23.00 9.61
N VAL A 32 9.73 23.57 10.81
CA VAL A 32 8.89 23.19 11.96
C VAL A 32 7.38 23.34 11.67
N PRO A 33 6.90 24.47 11.09
CA PRO A 33 5.52 24.56 10.59
C PRO A 33 5.15 23.46 9.59
N GLY A 34 6.04 23.17 8.64
CA GLY A 34 5.85 22.11 7.63
C GLY A 34 5.76 20.71 8.24
N ILE A 35 6.59 20.41 9.24
CA ILE A 35 6.57 19.15 10.00
C ILE A 35 5.24 19.02 10.73
N GLY A 36 4.81 20.05 11.46
CA GLY A 36 3.53 20.06 12.16
C GLY A 36 2.36 19.83 11.21
N ARG A 37 2.37 20.50 10.06
CA ARG A 37 1.36 20.36 9.02
C ARG A 37 1.34 18.96 8.41
N ALA A 38 2.51 18.38 8.12
CA ALA A 38 2.60 17.00 7.63
C ALA A 38 2.09 16.00 8.66
N LEU A 39 2.40 16.18 9.96
CA LEU A 39 1.88 15.30 11.01
C LEU A 39 0.35 15.38 11.12
N ARG A 40 -0.25 16.57 11.03
CA ARG A 40 -1.71 16.71 11.12
C ARG A 40 -2.47 16.10 9.93
N HIS A 41 -1.84 16.04 8.75
CA HIS A 41 -2.54 15.74 7.51
C HIS A 41 -2.00 14.55 6.69
N ASP A 42 -0.94 13.90 7.18
CA ASP A 42 -0.29 12.78 6.51
C ASP A 42 0.04 11.67 7.53
N TYR A 43 0.82 10.68 7.10
CA TYR A 43 1.15 9.50 7.90
C TYR A 43 2.59 9.50 8.39
N VAL A 44 2.79 8.78 9.48
CA VAL A 44 4.10 8.50 10.06
C VAL A 44 4.24 7.01 10.33
N ILE A 45 5.46 6.50 10.14
CA ILE A 45 5.81 5.12 10.45
C ILE A 45 6.19 5.04 11.93
N VAL A 46 5.46 4.20 12.67
CA VAL A 46 5.64 3.94 14.10
C VAL A 46 6.21 2.52 14.28
N PRO A 47 7.45 2.37 14.75
CA PRO A 47 8.05 1.06 15.00
C PRO A 47 7.29 0.25 16.04
N LEU A 48 7.18 -1.05 15.79
CA LEU A 48 6.62 -2.01 16.72
C LEU A 48 7.67 -3.03 17.14
N MET A 49 7.47 -3.63 18.31
CA MET A 49 8.24 -4.76 18.81
C MET A 49 7.31 -5.78 19.47
N ARG A 50 7.78 -7.03 19.54
CA ARG A 50 7.11 -8.09 20.30
C ARG A 50 7.69 -8.14 21.70
N GLY A 51 6.81 -8.07 22.70
CA GLY A 51 7.15 -8.29 24.09
C GLY A 51 7.45 -9.77 24.38
N ALA A 52 7.84 -10.05 25.63
CA ALA A 52 8.24 -11.39 26.04
C ALA A 52 7.10 -12.41 25.97
N GLU A 53 5.84 -11.96 26.02
CA GLU A 53 4.64 -12.79 25.95
C GLU A 53 4.00 -12.76 24.54
N GLY A 54 4.68 -12.15 23.55
CA GLY A 54 4.25 -12.08 22.15
C GLY A 54 3.32 -10.91 21.81
N GLU A 55 3.01 -10.06 22.79
CA GLU A 55 2.20 -8.87 22.64
C GLU A 55 2.91 -7.80 21.79
N THR A 56 2.15 -7.13 20.91
CA THR A 56 2.67 -6.03 20.09
C THR A 56 2.74 -4.76 20.92
N GLN A 57 3.91 -4.15 20.97
CA GLN A 57 4.16 -2.90 21.67
C GLN A 57 4.84 -1.88 20.74
N THR A 58 4.68 -0.58 21.03
CA THR A 58 5.46 0.46 20.33
C THR A 58 6.91 0.40 20.79
N ARG A 59 7.85 0.35 19.84
CA ARG A 59 9.28 0.29 20.15
C ARG A 59 9.78 1.68 20.53
N VAL A 60 10.52 1.76 21.64
CA VAL A 60 11.17 2.97 22.14
C VAL A 60 12.63 2.69 22.44
N ILE A 61 13.46 3.73 22.43
CA ILE A 61 14.91 3.62 22.73
C ILE A 61 15.15 4.19 24.13
N ALA A 62 16.05 3.61 24.91
CA ALA A 62 16.47 4.23 26.17
C ALA A 62 17.14 5.58 25.87
N ALA A 63 16.68 6.65 26.53
CA ALA A 63 17.33 7.94 26.40
C ALA A 63 18.64 7.94 27.19
N ASP A 64 19.72 8.46 26.62
CA ASP A 64 20.93 8.74 27.38
C ASP A 64 20.61 9.82 28.42
N ASP A 65 20.74 9.48 29.71
CA ASP A 65 20.44 10.40 30.80
C ASP A 65 21.60 10.52 31.81
N PRO A 66 22.20 11.72 31.95
CA PRO A 66 23.23 11.94 32.96
C PRO A 66 22.70 12.00 34.40
N GLU A 67 21.39 12.19 34.60
CA GLU A 67 20.74 12.30 35.92
C GLU A 67 20.23 10.94 36.47
N GLY A 68 20.28 9.88 35.66
CA GLY A 68 19.97 8.51 36.07
C GLY A 68 18.49 8.12 36.04
N GLU A 69 17.60 8.97 35.54
CA GLU A 69 16.19 8.63 35.34
C GLU A 69 16.01 7.82 34.05
N ARG A 70 15.35 6.66 34.17
CA ARG A 70 15.11 5.77 33.02
C ARG A 70 13.93 6.29 32.18
N ARG A 71 14.23 7.18 31.24
CA ARG A 71 13.27 7.69 30.24
C ARG A 71 13.54 7.13 28.85
N TRP A 72 12.55 7.26 27.97
CA TRP A 72 12.57 6.65 26.64
C TRP A 72 12.41 7.69 25.53
N GLU A 73 12.99 7.42 24.37
CA GLU A 73 12.79 8.19 23.14
C GLU A 73 11.86 7.41 22.21
N LEU A 74 10.80 8.06 21.75
CA LEU A 74 9.94 7.52 20.70
C LEU A 74 10.53 7.93 19.35
N CYS A 75 10.87 6.94 18.52
CA CYS A 75 11.34 7.20 17.17
C CYS A 75 10.19 7.06 16.17
N LEU A 76 10.04 8.08 15.34
CA LEU A 76 9.04 8.18 14.30
C LEU A 76 9.74 8.35 12.96
N PHE A 77 9.18 7.80 11.89
CA PHE A 77 9.87 7.78 10.60
C PHE A 77 8.99 8.33 9.48
N SER A 78 9.62 9.14 8.62
CA SER A 78 8.98 9.66 7.41
C SER A 78 8.71 8.57 6.40
N SER A 79 9.48 7.47 6.40
CA SER A 79 9.31 6.34 5.48
C SER A 79 9.78 5.03 6.09
N THR A 80 9.36 3.91 5.49
CA THR A 80 9.84 2.58 5.85
C THR A 80 11.33 2.38 5.54
N GLN A 81 11.87 3.12 4.56
CA GLN A 81 13.32 3.17 4.32
C GLN A 81 14.06 3.81 5.49
N ALA A 82 13.62 4.99 5.96
CA ALA A 82 14.23 5.66 7.10
C ALA A 82 14.17 4.80 8.38
N PHE A 83 13.07 4.07 8.58
CA PHE A 83 12.95 3.09 9.65
C PHE A 83 13.95 1.94 9.51
N SER A 84 14.08 1.37 8.31
CA SER A 84 15.03 0.29 8.06
C SER A 84 16.49 0.72 8.26
N ASP A 85 16.84 1.92 7.84
CA ASP A 85 18.19 2.47 8.00
C ASP A 85 18.55 2.59 9.48
N PHE A 86 17.58 3.02 10.31
CA PHE A 86 17.72 3.07 11.75
C PHE A 86 17.92 1.70 12.41
N LEU A 87 17.24 0.66 11.92
CA LEU A 87 17.37 -0.69 12.48
C LEU A 87 18.73 -1.35 12.21
N ALA A 88 19.51 -0.86 11.25
CA ALA A 88 20.87 -1.32 10.95
C ALA A 88 21.05 -2.85 10.85
N GLY A 89 20.00 -3.59 10.44
CA GLY A 89 20.02 -5.06 10.31
C GLY A 89 19.23 -5.84 11.35
N ASP A 90 18.55 -5.19 12.30
CA ASP A 90 17.62 -5.85 13.23
C ASP A 90 16.52 -6.63 12.48
N ALA A 91 16.16 -7.79 13.01
CA ALA A 91 15.13 -8.67 12.47
C ALA A 91 13.70 -8.22 12.84
N GLN A 92 13.54 -7.44 13.93
CA GLN A 92 12.25 -6.87 14.32
C GLN A 92 11.94 -5.61 13.50
N ARG A 93 11.32 -5.81 12.34
CA ARG A 93 10.94 -4.77 11.36
C ARG A 93 9.44 -4.50 11.30
N GLU A 94 8.71 -4.88 12.33
CA GLU A 94 7.27 -4.60 12.42
C GLU A 94 7.06 -3.09 12.64
N PHE A 95 6.05 -2.53 11.99
CA PHE A 95 5.66 -1.14 12.17
C PHE A 95 4.16 -0.97 11.96
N ALA A 96 3.63 0.16 12.42
CA ALA A 96 2.30 0.65 12.10
C ALA A 96 2.42 1.95 11.29
N ILE A 97 1.52 2.15 10.33
CA ILE A 97 1.31 3.45 9.68
C ILE A 97 0.22 4.16 10.47
N ARG A 98 0.52 5.36 10.97
CA ARG A 98 -0.41 6.11 11.82
C ARG A 98 -0.56 7.53 11.29
N SER A 99 -1.79 8.06 11.28
CA SER A 99 -1.99 9.50 11.11
C SER A 99 -1.48 10.23 12.35
N GLY A 100 -0.99 11.47 12.22
CA GLY A 100 -0.51 12.20 13.39
C GLY A 100 -1.60 12.40 14.45
N ALA A 101 -2.86 12.63 14.05
CA ALA A 101 -3.98 12.72 14.98
C ALA A 101 -4.16 11.46 15.85
N SER A 102 -3.84 10.27 15.32
CA SER A 102 -3.94 9.01 16.07
C SER A 102 -2.80 8.80 17.08
N LEU A 103 -1.77 9.64 17.07
CA LEU A 103 -0.65 9.59 18.02
C LEU A 103 -1.00 10.24 19.36
N THR A 104 -1.92 11.22 19.38
CA THR A 104 -2.25 12.01 20.57
C THR A 104 -2.56 11.15 21.80
N PRO A 105 -3.45 10.14 21.75
CA PRO A 105 -3.76 9.33 22.93
C PRO A 105 -2.54 8.57 23.47
N MET A 106 -1.65 8.13 22.59
CA MET A 106 -0.44 7.39 22.95
C MET A 106 0.61 8.32 23.59
N LEU A 107 0.83 9.49 22.99
CA LEU A 107 1.77 10.50 23.52
C LEU A 107 1.30 11.04 24.88
N GLU A 108 -0.01 11.22 25.07
CA GLU A 108 -0.59 11.59 26.36
C GLU A 108 -0.43 10.49 27.41
N GLN A 109 -0.74 9.24 27.04
CA GLN A 109 -0.64 8.09 27.94
C GLN A 109 0.79 7.89 28.47
N TYR A 110 1.81 8.09 27.63
CA TYR A 110 3.21 7.84 27.97
C TYR A 110 4.03 9.12 28.20
N ARG A 111 3.37 10.27 28.35
CA ARG A 111 4.01 11.59 28.46
C ARG A 111 5.11 11.67 29.50
N THR A 112 4.93 11.03 30.65
CA THR A 112 5.89 11.04 31.77
C THR A 112 7.05 10.07 31.59
N LEU A 113 6.90 9.07 30.71
CA LEU A 113 7.91 8.06 30.42
C LEU A 113 8.79 8.44 29.23
N LEU A 114 8.23 9.22 28.30
CA LEU A 114 8.93 9.70 27.12
C LEU A 114 9.73 10.95 27.45
N ARG A 115 11.03 10.93 27.14
CA ARG A 115 11.90 12.11 27.18
C ARG A 115 11.62 13.05 26.01
N ARG A 116 11.50 12.47 24.81
CA ARG A 116 11.34 13.20 23.55
C ARG A 116 10.84 12.30 22.43
N VAL A 117 10.46 12.92 21.32
CA VAL A 117 10.21 12.27 20.04
C VAL A 117 11.36 12.59 19.08
N VAL A 118 11.82 11.60 18.33
CA VAL A 118 12.90 11.74 17.34
C VAL A 118 12.41 11.28 15.98
N PHE A 119 12.42 12.19 15.00
CA PHE A 119 12.07 11.91 13.63
C PHE A 119 13.33 11.56 12.83
N ASP A 120 13.26 10.47 12.04
CA ASP A 120 14.34 9.97 11.18
C ASP A 120 15.73 9.97 11.85
N PRO A 121 15.89 9.33 13.03
CA PRO A 121 17.12 9.39 13.83
C PRO A 121 18.41 8.99 13.11
N ALA A 122 18.32 8.07 12.14
CA ALA A 122 19.45 7.60 11.33
C ALA A 122 19.52 8.27 9.94
N GLY A 123 18.55 9.12 9.62
CA GLY A 123 18.49 9.85 8.36
C GLY A 123 19.46 11.04 8.33
N PRO A 124 19.64 11.68 7.16
CA PRO A 124 20.53 12.83 7.00
C PRO A 124 20.07 14.09 7.78
N HIS A 125 18.79 14.14 8.17
CA HIS A 125 18.15 15.31 8.79
C HIS A 125 17.32 14.93 10.03
N PRO A 126 17.93 14.40 11.10
CA PRO A 126 17.19 13.98 12.28
C PRO A 126 16.63 15.20 13.03
N VAL A 127 15.34 15.17 13.36
CA VAL A 127 14.68 16.22 14.16
C VAL A 127 14.31 15.67 15.53
N ARG A 128 14.66 16.39 16.59
CA ARG A 128 14.34 16.04 17.98
C ARG A 128 13.37 17.08 18.54
N ALA A 129 12.25 16.65 19.08
CA ALA A 129 11.22 17.52 19.64
C ALA A 129 10.75 17.00 21.00
N SER A 130 10.35 17.90 21.91
CA SER A 130 9.72 17.48 23.16
C SER A 130 8.34 16.86 22.89
N VAL A 131 7.84 16.04 23.82
CA VAL A 131 6.50 15.46 23.69
C VAL A 131 5.44 16.57 23.66
N GLU A 132 5.66 17.63 24.45
CA GLU A 132 4.84 18.83 24.51
C GLU A 132 4.78 19.54 23.15
N ASP A 133 5.94 19.75 22.51
CA ASP A 133 5.99 20.43 21.21
C ASP A 133 5.27 19.62 20.15
N VAL A 134 5.44 18.28 20.15
CA VAL A 134 4.75 17.39 19.21
C VAL A 134 3.24 17.41 19.44
N LEU A 135 2.77 17.31 20.69
CA LEU A 135 1.35 17.42 21.02
C LEU A 135 0.78 18.78 20.58
N ALA A 136 1.49 19.87 20.86
CA ALA A 136 1.10 21.21 20.41
C ALA A 136 1.07 21.34 18.87
N THR A 137 1.93 20.60 18.15
CA THR A 137 1.86 20.57 16.68
C THR A 137 0.75 19.69 16.14
N LEU A 138 0.22 18.75 16.92
CA LEU A 138 -0.93 17.92 16.54
C LEU A 138 -2.27 18.63 16.77
N GLU A 139 -2.31 19.67 17.61
CA GLU A 139 -3.49 20.51 17.79
C GLU A 139 -3.85 21.25 16.49
N ALA A 140 -5.13 21.26 16.16
CA ALA A 140 -5.65 22.00 15.02
C ALA A 140 -5.45 23.51 15.24
N THR A 141 -4.99 24.22 14.22
CA THR A 141 -4.74 25.67 14.25
C THR A 141 -5.76 26.41 13.37
N GLU A 142 -6.05 27.68 13.68
CA GLU A 142 -6.96 28.52 12.85
C GLU A 142 -6.42 28.74 11.42
N SER A 143 -5.11 28.52 11.20
CA SER A 143 -4.46 28.53 9.88
C SER A 143 -4.50 27.17 9.17
N ASP A 144 -5.08 26.14 9.77
CA ASP A 144 -5.45 24.89 9.10
C ASP A 144 -6.69 25.15 8.25
N ASP A 145 -6.52 26.02 7.26
CA ASP A 145 -7.42 26.11 6.14
C ASP A 145 -7.27 24.80 5.37
N ALA A 146 -8.10 23.83 5.76
CA ALA A 146 -8.20 22.55 5.11
C ALA A 146 -8.40 22.73 3.60
N VAL A 147 -9.06 23.81 3.16
CA VAL A 147 -9.26 24.17 1.76
C VAL A 147 -7.95 24.62 1.11
N ALA A 148 -7.09 25.41 1.76
CA ALA A 148 -5.76 25.80 1.24
C ALA A 148 -4.75 24.62 1.18
N TRP A 149 -4.83 23.68 2.14
CA TRP A 149 -4.05 22.43 2.11
C TRP A 149 -4.49 21.50 0.98
N ILE A 150 -5.81 21.39 0.78
CA ILE A 150 -6.47 20.62 -0.30
C ILE A 150 -6.20 21.22 -1.70
N THR A 151 -6.07 22.55 -1.80
CA THR A 151 -5.98 23.28 -3.08
C THR A 151 -4.55 23.64 -3.51
N SER A 152 -3.55 23.49 -2.63
CA SER A 152 -2.16 23.29 -3.07
C SER A 152 -2.06 21.95 -3.83
N PRO A 153 -1.07 21.70 -4.72
CA PRO A 153 -1.12 20.73 -5.84
C PRO A 153 -1.26 19.23 -5.52
N ASP A 154 -1.75 18.90 -4.33
CA ASP A 154 -1.30 17.78 -3.51
C ASP A 154 -2.49 17.14 -2.75
N GLY A 155 -3.72 17.47 -3.17
CA GLY A 155 -4.97 17.12 -2.51
C GLY A 155 -5.46 15.69 -2.73
N ARG A 156 -5.32 14.85 -1.69
CA ARG A 156 -6.15 13.64 -1.53
C ARG A 156 -7.04 13.79 -0.28
N PRO A 157 -8.33 13.45 -0.36
CA PRO A 157 -9.25 13.52 0.77
C PRO A 157 -9.06 12.35 1.76
N GLU A 158 -9.32 12.62 3.05
CA GLU A 158 -9.77 11.64 4.05
C GLU A 158 -10.92 10.80 3.48
N PHE A 159 -10.96 9.50 3.79
CA PHE A 159 -11.92 8.51 3.26
C PHE A 159 -13.26 9.09 2.82
N GLY A 160 -13.40 9.34 1.53
CA GLY A 160 -14.59 9.96 0.96
C GLY A 160 -14.29 10.71 -0.33
N LEU A 161 -15.33 10.91 -1.14
CA LEU A 161 -15.27 11.80 -2.29
C LEU A 161 -15.70 13.21 -1.89
N ARG A 162 -15.12 14.25 -2.49
CA ARG A 162 -15.73 15.58 -2.38
C ARG A 162 -17.09 15.58 -3.08
N PRO A 163 -18.00 16.50 -2.69
CA PRO A 163 -19.27 16.65 -3.39
C PRO A 163 -19.06 16.81 -4.90
N GLY A 164 -19.61 15.87 -5.66
CA GLY A 164 -19.49 15.85 -7.11
C GLY A 164 -18.26 15.14 -7.66
N GLU A 165 -17.33 14.63 -6.87
CA GLU A 165 -16.26 13.75 -7.39
C GLU A 165 -16.77 12.32 -7.62
N ARG A 166 -16.08 11.57 -8.50
CA ARG A 166 -16.31 10.14 -8.71
C ARG A 166 -14.97 9.40 -8.83
N VAL A 167 -14.96 8.16 -8.38
CA VAL A 167 -13.83 7.23 -8.54
C VAL A 167 -13.72 6.85 -10.03
N VAL A 168 -12.55 7.04 -10.64
CA VAL A 168 -12.32 6.72 -12.07
C VAL A 168 -11.15 5.78 -12.33
N GLY A 169 -10.18 5.73 -11.41
CA GLY A 169 -9.05 4.83 -11.45
C GLY A 169 -8.52 4.50 -10.06
N LEU A 170 -7.59 3.54 -10.00
CA LEU A 170 -6.75 3.28 -8.84
C LEU A 170 -5.38 2.99 -9.42
N ASP A 171 -4.43 3.86 -9.10
CA ASP A 171 -3.03 3.76 -9.49
C ASP A 171 -2.29 2.91 -8.46
N LEU A 172 -1.62 1.86 -8.94
CA LEU A 172 -0.85 0.91 -8.14
C LEU A 172 0.62 1.32 -7.98
N MET A 173 1.06 2.47 -8.52
CA MET A 173 2.43 2.97 -8.40
C MET A 173 3.48 1.93 -8.81
N LEU A 174 3.19 1.18 -9.87
CA LEU A 174 4.10 0.12 -10.35
C LEU A 174 5.34 0.76 -10.98
N GLY A 175 6.52 0.44 -10.43
CA GLY A 175 7.80 0.93 -10.96
C GLY A 175 8.17 0.35 -12.33
N ASP A 176 9.28 0.84 -12.89
CA ASP A 176 9.75 0.55 -14.27
C ASP A 176 9.98 -0.93 -14.59
N ASP A 177 10.13 -1.77 -13.56
CA ASP A 177 10.28 -3.22 -13.71
C ASP A 177 8.95 -3.92 -14.06
N TRP A 178 7.83 -3.21 -14.09
CA TRP A 178 6.52 -3.75 -14.48
C TRP A 178 6.13 -3.34 -15.90
N ALA A 179 5.65 -4.32 -16.66
CA ALA A 179 5.04 -4.07 -17.96
C ALA A 179 3.52 -4.15 -17.82
N THR A 180 2.87 -3.00 -17.96
CA THR A 180 1.42 -2.86 -17.86
C THR A 180 0.76 -2.96 -19.24
N ILE A 181 -0.40 -3.60 -19.27
CA ILE A 181 -1.29 -3.74 -20.42
C ILE A 181 -2.62 -3.09 -20.03
N ASP A 182 -3.00 -2.05 -20.78
CA ASP A 182 -4.32 -1.43 -20.66
C ASP A 182 -5.39 -2.38 -21.22
N LEU A 183 -6.36 -2.76 -20.39
CA LEU A 183 -7.45 -3.66 -20.79
C LEU A 183 -8.71 -2.90 -21.23
N GLY A 184 -8.77 -1.59 -20.99
CA GLY A 184 -9.90 -0.72 -21.33
C GLY A 184 -9.92 -0.28 -22.79
N ASP A 185 -8.78 -0.28 -23.46
CA ASP A 185 -8.63 0.11 -24.86
C ASP A 185 -8.03 -1.05 -25.71
N PRO A 186 -8.80 -1.65 -26.63
CA PRO A 186 -8.34 -2.75 -27.49
C PRO A 186 -7.09 -2.44 -28.33
N GLU A 187 -6.91 -1.19 -28.76
CA GLU A 187 -5.76 -0.78 -29.57
C GLU A 187 -4.51 -0.61 -28.69
N ARG A 188 -4.67 -0.05 -27.48
CA ARG A 188 -3.59 -0.02 -26.48
C ARG A 188 -3.19 -1.42 -26.05
N LEU A 189 -4.14 -2.30 -25.75
CA LEU A 189 -3.88 -3.70 -25.41
C LEU A 189 -2.95 -4.36 -26.45
N LYS A 190 -3.25 -4.21 -27.74
CA LYS A 190 -2.43 -4.77 -28.82
C LYS A 190 -1.01 -4.20 -28.83
N LYS A 191 -0.87 -2.88 -28.63
CA LYS A 191 0.42 -2.20 -28.59
C LYS A 191 1.25 -2.63 -27.38
N ASP A 192 0.64 -2.70 -26.22
CA ASP A 192 1.28 -3.06 -24.95
C ASP A 192 1.74 -4.52 -24.96
N VAL A 193 0.90 -5.43 -25.48
CA VAL A 193 1.29 -6.83 -25.72
C VAL A 193 2.51 -6.91 -26.63
N ALA A 194 2.53 -6.17 -27.74
CA ALA A 194 3.67 -6.18 -28.66
C ALA A 194 4.95 -5.64 -27.98
N ALA A 195 4.84 -4.59 -27.16
CA ALA A 195 5.94 -4.03 -26.40
C ALA A 195 6.48 -5.02 -25.36
N LEU A 196 5.60 -5.68 -24.60
CA LEU A 196 5.97 -6.68 -23.62
C LEU A 196 6.65 -7.89 -24.27
N VAL A 197 6.09 -8.42 -25.36
CA VAL A 197 6.71 -9.53 -26.12
C VAL A 197 8.10 -9.14 -26.61
N LYS A 198 8.27 -7.91 -27.12
CA LYS A 198 9.58 -7.40 -27.55
C LYS A 198 10.57 -7.31 -26.39
N ALA A 199 10.12 -6.84 -25.22
CA ALA A 199 10.96 -6.74 -24.02
C ALA A 199 11.37 -8.12 -23.50
N GLN A 200 10.43 -9.06 -23.40
CA GLN A 200 10.68 -10.42 -22.92
C GLN A 200 11.59 -11.22 -23.85
N LEU A 201 11.55 -10.98 -25.16
CA LEU A 201 12.40 -11.66 -26.14
C LEU A 201 13.70 -10.90 -26.45
N ARG A 202 14.01 -9.83 -25.71
CA ARG A 202 15.26 -9.09 -25.88
C ARG A 202 16.46 -10.01 -25.60
N GLY A 203 17.42 -10.05 -26.53
CA GLY A 203 18.61 -10.91 -26.42
C GLY A 203 18.41 -12.37 -26.85
N ILE A 204 17.18 -12.79 -27.17
CA ILE A 204 16.90 -14.12 -27.69
C ILE A 204 17.04 -14.09 -29.23
N PRO A 205 17.78 -15.02 -29.86
CA PRO A 205 17.85 -15.15 -31.32
C PRO A 205 16.45 -15.27 -31.96
N GLN A 206 16.33 -15.02 -33.27
CA GLN A 206 15.05 -15.01 -34.00
C GLN A 206 14.20 -16.27 -33.72
N ALA A 207 13.19 -16.12 -32.86
CA ALA A 207 12.27 -17.18 -32.45
C ALA A 207 10.81 -16.82 -32.82
N PRO A 208 10.44 -16.89 -34.12
CA PRO A 208 9.13 -16.44 -34.60
C PRO A 208 7.96 -17.23 -34.01
N VAL A 209 8.14 -18.54 -33.77
CA VAL A 209 7.10 -19.40 -33.15
C VAL A 209 6.84 -18.98 -31.71
N LEU A 210 7.90 -18.83 -30.90
CA LEU A 210 7.80 -18.39 -29.50
C LEU A 210 7.15 -17.01 -29.39
N ARG A 211 7.53 -16.07 -30.27
CA ARG A 211 6.92 -14.75 -30.37
C ARG A 211 5.41 -14.83 -30.65
N GLY A 212 5.03 -15.65 -31.63
CA GLY A 212 3.61 -15.87 -31.96
C GLY A 212 2.82 -16.47 -30.80
N GLN A 213 3.38 -17.48 -30.13
CA GLN A 213 2.75 -18.12 -28.97
C GLN A 213 2.58 -17.15 -27.79
N LEU A 214 3.62 -16.41 -27.42
CA LEU A 214 3.56 -15.44 -26.31
C LEU A 214 2.58 -14.31 -26.61
N THR A 215 2.57 -13.80 -27.85
CA THR A 215 1.61 -12.78 -28.29
C THR A 215 0.18 -13.30 -28.20
N SER A 216 -0.07 -14.51 -28.71
CA SER A 216 -1.41 -15.13 -28.68
C SER A 216 -1.90 -15.36 -27.25
N TRP A 217 -1.04 -15.89 -26.39
CA TRP A 217 -1.34 -16.11 -24.98
C TRP A 217 -1.66 -14.81 -24.25
N LEU A 218 -0.79 -13.79 -24.33
CA LEU A 218 -1.02 -12.48 -23.69
C LEU A 218 -2.30 -11.80 -24.21
N THR A 219 -2.54 -11.85 -25.52
CA THR A 219 -3.77 -11.28 -26.11
C THR A 219 -5.02 -12.00 -25.62
N THR A 220 -4.98 -13.33 -25.53
CA THR A 220 -6.11 -14.14 -25.05
C THR A 220 -6.37 -13.88 -23.56
N THR A 221 -5.32 -13.85 -22.75
CA THR A 221 -5.39 -13.54 -21.32
C THR A 221 -5.94 -12.13 -21.09
N GLY A 222 -5.41 -11.12 -21.80
CA GLY A 222 -5.88 -9.74 -21.71
C GLY A 222 -7.35 -9.60 -22.09
N ARG A 223 -7.79 -10.21 -23.20
CA ARG A 223 -9.21 -10.20 -23.60
C ARG A 223 -10.13 -10.88 -22.59
N ARG A 224 -9.71 -12.01 -22.01
CA ARG A 224 -10.48 -12.71 -20.97
C ARG A 224 -10.59 -11.85 -19.70
N ALA A 225 -9.49 -11.23 -19.29
CA ALA A 225 -9.48 -10.32 -18.14
C ALA A 225 -10.39 -9.10 -18.40
N ALA A 226 -10.29 -8.46 -19.57
CA ALA A 226 -11.15 -7.35 -19.96
C ALA A 226 -12.64 -7.74 -19.96
N ALA A 227 -12.99 -8.91 -20.51
CA ALA A 227 -14.36 -9.42 -20.52
C ALA A 227 -14.89 -9.72 -19.10
N ALA A 228 -14.02 -9.98 -18.14
CA ALA A 228 -14.35 -10.14 -16.73
C ALA A 228 -14.36 -8.81 -15.94
N GLY A 229 -14.26 -7.66 -16.61
CA GLY A 229 -14.23 -6.33 -15.97
C GLY A 229 -12.85 -5.87 -15.53
N GLY A 230 -11.79 -6.49 -16.05
CA GLY A 230 -10.41 -6.09 -15.80
C GLY A 230 -10.10 -4.73 -16.43
N ARG A 231 -9.39 -3.88 -15.68
CA ARG A 231 -8.92 -2.55 -16.13
C ARG A 231 -7.48 -2.57 -16.61
N SER A 232 -6.63 -3.30 -15.90
CA SER A 232 -5.22 -3.39 -16.21
C SER A 232 -4.69 -4.78 -15.87
N LEU A 233 -3.64 -5.19 -16.57
CA LEU A 233 -2.87 -6.38 -16.29
C LEU A 233 -1.39 -6.00 -16.37
N ALA A 234 -0.61 -6.28 -15.33
CA ALA A 234 0.82 -6.01 -15.33
C ALA A 234 1.63 -7.26 -15.01
N PHE A 235 2.84 -7.32 -15.57
CA PHE A 235 3.78 -8.41 -15.38
C PHE A 235 5.09 -7.88 -14.86
N LEU A 236 5.62 -8.48 -13.80
CA LEU A 236 6.95 -8.20 -13.33
C LEU A 236 7.95 -8.72 -14.39
N THR A 237 8.74 -7.82 -14.95
CA THR A 237 9.69 -8.13 -16.03
C THR A 237 11.12 -8.36 -15.52
N ARG A 238 11.36 -8.11 -14.23
CA ARG A 238 12.66 -8.28 -13.60
C ARG A 238 13.15 -9.72 -13.71
N ARG A 239 14.38 -9.87 -14.17
CA ARG A 239 15.11 -11.14 -14.27
C ARG A 239 16.37 -11.05 -13.43
N THR A 240 16.67 -12.10 -12.69
CA THR A 240 18.00 -12.34 -12.13
C THR A 240 18.75 -13.33 -13.05
N GLU A 241 20.04 -13.54 -12.79
CA GLU A 241 20.84 -14.54 -13.51
C GLU A 241 20.30 -15.97 -13.32
N THR A 242 19.58 -16.22 -12.22
CA THR A 242 19.14 -17.55 -11.80
C THR A 242 17.63 -17.76 -11.84
N ALA A 243 16.82 -16.70 -11.96
CA ALA A 243 15.37 -16.80 -11.97
C ALA A 243 14.67 -15.61 -12.64
N ALA A 244 13.49 -15.85 -13.21
CA ALA A 244 12.54 -14.80 -13.56
C ALA A 244 11.37 -14.86 -12.57
N ALA A 245 11.07 -13.75 -11.90
CA ALA A 245 9.91 -13.68 -11.03
C ALA A 245 8.65 -13.67 -11.90
N ALA A 246 7.88 -14.76 -11.88
CA ALA A 246 6.66 -14.91 -12.66
C ALA A 246 5.48 -14.37 -11.85
N VAL A 247 5.49 -13.06 -11.61
CA VAL A 247 4.42 -12.36 -10.89
C VAL A 247 3.59 -11.56 -11.88
N SER A 248 2.28 -11.77 -11.85
CA SER A 248 1.33 -10.93 -12.56
C SER A 248 0.33 -10.32 -11.59
N VAL A 249 -0.13 -9.12 -11.91
CA VAL A 249 -1.18 -8.42 -11.16
C VAL A 249 -2.28 -8.02 -12.12
N ALA A 250 -3.52 -8.29 -11.75
CA ALA A 250 -4.70 -7.90 -12.50
C ALA A 250 -5.63 -7.07 -11.62
N GLN A 251 -6.14 -5.97 -12.17
CA GLN A 251 -7.05 -5.08 -11.48
C GLN A 251 -8.45 -5.19 -12.07
N PHE A 252 -9.45 -5.41 -11.23
CA PHE A 252 -10.87 -5.53 -11.62
C PHE A 252 -11.71 -4.54 -10.86
N TRP A 253 -12.69 -3.97 -11.55
CA TRP A 253 -13.57 -2.94 -11.00
C TRP A 253 -14.99 -3.47 -10.87
N GLN A 254 -15.56 -3.33 -9.67
CA GLN A 254 -16.93 -3.69 -9.37
C GLN A 254 -17.67 -2.46 -8.87
N ASP A 255 -18.16 -1.65 -9.80
CA ASP A 255 -19.10 -0.57 -9.49
C ASP A 255 -20.48 -1.19 -9.27
N LEU A 256 -20.97 -1.11 -8.02
CA LEU A 256 -22.25 -1.66 -7.59
C LEU A 256 -23.34 -0.60 -7.62
N GLY A 257 -22.99 0.67 -7.83
CA GLY A 257 -23.91 1.79 -7.99
C GLY A 257 -24.70 2.20 -6.75
N VAL A 258 -24.62 1.45 -5.66
CA VAL A 258 -25.33 1.71 -4.39
C VAL A 258 -24.34 1.77 -3.24
N GLU A 259 -24.49 2.72 -2.33
CA GLU A 259 -23.69 2.78 -1.11
C GLU A 259 -24.04 1.59 -0.21
N GLY A 260 -23.05 0.94 0.39
CA GLY A 260 -23.30 -0.17 1.30
C GLY A 260 -22.05 -0.75 1.95
N PRO A 261 -22.21 -1.70 2.88
CA PRO A 261 -21.10 -2.37 3.57
C PRO A 261 -20.48 -3.47 2.69
N HIS A 262 -20.20 -3.18 1.42
CA HIS A 262 -19.82 -4.19 0.42
C HIS A 262 -18.55 -4.95 0.81
N LEU A 263 -17.60 -4.26 1.45
CA LEU A 263 -16.39 -4.90 1.94
C LEU A 263 -16.69 -5.87 3.09
N ASP A 264 -17.60 -5.51 4.01
CA ASP A 264 -18.01 -6.40 5.10
C ASP A 264 -18.78 -7.63 4.58
N ASP A 265 -19.67 -7.44 3.61
CA ASP A 265 -20.40 -8.53 2.95
C ASP A 265 -19.44 -9.47 2.22
N GLN A 266 -18.41 -8.91 1.58
CA GLN A 266 -17.36 -9.70 0.94
C GLN A 266 -16.50 -10.44 1.97
N ALA A 267 -16.17 -9.83 3.12
CA ALA A 267 -15.49 -10.51 4.22
C ALA A 267 -16.31 -11.69 4.75
N ALA A 268 -17.61 -11.49 4.97
CA ALA A 268 -18.53 -12.53 5.44
C ALA A 268 -18.66 -13.68 4.43
N ARG A 269 -18.69 -13.37 3.13
CA ARG A 269 -18.70 -14.36 2.06
C ARG A 269 -17.42 -15.18 2.03
N LEU A 270 -16.25 -14.54 2.08
CA LEU A 270 -14.96 -15.23 2.00
C LEU A 270 -14.68 -16.06 3.27
N SER A 271 -15.05 -15.55 4.45
CA SER A 271 -14.86 -16.27 5.72
C SER A 271 -15.66 -17.57 5.80
N SER A 272 -16.78 -17.67 5.07
CA SER A 272 -17.57 -18.90 5.01
C SER A 272 -16.88 -20.07 4.30
N ASN A 273 -15.77 -19.83 3.59
CA ASN A 273 -15.05 -20.83 2.81
C ASN A 273 -13.53 -20.56 2.74
N LEU A 274 -12.84 -20.73 3.87
CA LEU A 274 -11.40 -20.48 4.03
C LEU A 274 -10.51 -21.74 3.92
N GLU A 275 -10.99 -22.84 3.34
CA GLU A 275 -10.23 -24.09 3.37
C GLU A 275 -8.83 -23.93 2.69
N GLY A 276 -7.78 -23.91 3.51
CA GLY A 276 -6.39 -23.69 3.07
C GLY A 276 -6.09 -22.26 2.59
N ALA A 277 -6.95 -21.29 2.91
CA ALA A 277 -6.81 -19.88 2.55
C ALA A 277 -6.64 -18.98 3.79
N GLU A 278 -5.94 -17.87 3.63
CA GLU A 278 -5.72 -16.85 4.66
C GLU A 278 -6.57 -15.62 4.31
N LEU A 279 -7.30 -15.07 5.29
CA LEU A 279 -8.05 -13.82 5.13
C LEU A 279 -7.62 -12.84 6.21
N VAL A 280 -7.12 -11.68 5.78
CA VAL A 280 -6.66 -10.59 6.65
C VAL A 280 -7.43 -9.32 6.31
N ARG A 281 -7.83 -8.58 7.34
CA ARG A 281 -8.41 -7.25 7.21
C ARG A 281 -7.40 -6.22 7.71
N ALA A 282 -7.24 -5.14 6.96
CA ALA A 282 -6.38 -4.03 7.34
C ALA A 282 -6.88 -2.75 6.66
N GLU A 283 -6.17 -1.65 6.89
CA GLU A 283 -6.50 -0.33 6.38
C GLU A 283 -5.25 0.31 5.79
N THR A 284 -5.43 1.05 4.69
CA THR A 284 -4.40 1.82 3.99
C THR A 284 -4.81 3.28 3.91
N ALA A 285 -3.92 4.15 3.38
CA ALA A 285 -4.30 5.50 2.98
C ALA A 285 -5.37 5.53 1.87
N ALA A 286 -5.48 4.44 1.10
CA ALA A 286 -6.52 4.21 0.09
C ALA A 286 -7.70 3.38 0.62
N GLY A 287 -7.74 3.09 1.93
CA GLY A 287 -8.95 2.64 2.62
C GLY A 287 -8.87 1.26 3.21
N PRO A 288 -9.99 0.81 3.82
CA PRO A 288 -10.07 -0.53 4.33
C PRO A 288 -9.95 -1.51 3.17
N PHE A 289 -9.26 -2.62 3.43
CA PHE A 289 -9.12 -3.70 2.48
C PHE A 289 -9.18 -5.07 3.14
N LEU A 290 -9.46 -6.07 2.32
CA LEU A 290 -9.33 -7.48 2.66
C LEU A 290 -8.28 -8.12 1.77
N ARG A 291 -7.30 -8.79 2.37
CA ARG A 291 -6.36 -9.66 1.67
C ARG A 291 -6.81 -11.11 1.83
N HIS A 292 -7.04 -11.79 0.72
CA HIS A 292 -7.37 -13.20 0.67
C HIS A 292 -6.30 -13.96 -0.11
N THR A 293 -5.51 -14.77 0.59
CA THR A 293 -4.45 -15.59 -0.01
C THR A 293 -4.94 -17.02 -0.17
N ARG A 294 -4.92 -17.54 -1.39
CA ARG A 294 -5.39 -18.90 -1.69
C ARG A 294 -4.50 -19.61 -2.69
N ARG A 295 -4.54 -20.94 -2.63
CA ARG A 295 -3.91 -21.81 -3.62
C ARG A 295 -4.93 -22.24 -4.66
N THR A 296 -4.55 -22.16 -5.93
CA THR A 296 -5.37 -22.58 -7.06
C THR A 296 -4.58 -23.52 -7.96
N MET A 297 -5.26 -24.22 -8.85
CA MET A 297 -4.60 -24.97 -9.92
C MET A 297 -4.51 -24.09 -11.15
N GLY A 298 -3.32 -24.03 -11.74
CA GLY A 298 -3.08 -23.30 -12.98
C GLY A 298 -3.83 -23.91 -14.17
N PRO A 299 -3.76 -23.28 -15.34
CA PRO A 299 -4.42 -23.75 -16.55
C PRO A 299 -4.01 -25.20 -16.87
N PRO A 300 -4.96 -26.10 -17.21
CA PRO A 300 -4.66 -27.48 -17.61
C PRO A 300 -3.66 -27.56 -18.76
N GLU A 301 -3.66 -26.56 -19.65
CA GLU A 301 -2.77 -26.45 -20.80
C GLU A 301 -1.29 -26.30 -20.41
N LEU A 302 -1.02 -25.87 -19.18
CA LEU A 302 0.32 -25.77 -18.59
C LEU A 302 0.65 -26.94 -17.66
N GLY A 303 -0.18 -27.99 -17.65
CA GLY A 303 -0.05 -29.13 -16.74
C GLY A 303 -0.66 -28.90 -15.35
N GLY A 304 -1.40 -27.82 -15.16
CA GLY A 304 -2.07 -27.48 -13.90
C GLY A 304 -1.14 -27.32 -12.69
N PRO A 305 0.04 -26.67 -12.78
CA PRO A 305 0.86 -26.44 -11.60
C PRO A 305 0.11 -25.58 -10.58
N PRO A 306 0.38 -25.74 -9.28
CA PRO A 306 -0.23 -24.87 -8.28
C PRO A 306 0.16 -23.41 -8.52
N VAL A 307 -0.83 -22.53 -8.47
CA VAL A 307 -0.65 -21.07 -8.57
C VAL A 307 -1.21 -20.47 -7.29
N PHE A 308 -0.38 -19.68 -6.62
CA PHE A 308 -0.80 -18.90 -5.47
C PHE A 308 -1.40 -17.59 -5.94
N VAL A 309 -2.53 -17.22 -5.35
CA VAL A 309 -3.27 -16.01 -5.66
C VAL A 309 -3.44 -15.21 -4.39
N ILE A 310 -3.11 -13.92 -4.45
CA ILE A 310 -3.26 -12.97 -3.35
C ILE A 310 -4.22 -11.88 -3.85
N ASP A 311 -5.47 -11.95 -3.37
CA ASP A 311 -6.57 -11.08 -3.77
C ASP A 311 -6.72 -9.96 -2.73
N TYR A 312 -6.59 -8.69 -3.15
CA TYR A 312 -6.87 -7.52 -2.32
C TYR A 312 -8.18 -6.88 -2.77
N TRP A 313 -9.17 -6.86 -1.89
CA TRP A 313 -10.43 -6.15 -2.08
C TRP A 313 -10.33 -4.80 -1.39
N LEU A 314 -10.30 -3.71 -2.15
CA LEU A 314 -10.32 -2.35 -1.64
C LEU A 314 -11.73 -1.76 -1.79
N GLU A 315 -12.22 -1.09 -0.75
CA GLU A 315 -13.48 -0.36 -0.82
C GLU A 315 -13.29 0.98 -1.57
N PHE A 316 -14.21 1.31 -2.47
CA PHE A 316 -14.22 2.62 -3.09
C PHE A 316 -14.42 3.71 -2.02
N PRO A 317 -13.82 4.90 -2.15
CA PRO A 317 -14.03 6.01 -1.22
C PRO A 317 -15.49 6.41 -1.03
N ASP A 318 -16.35 6.21 -2.03
CA ASP A 318 -17.80 6.47 -1.93
C ASP A 318 -18.62 5.27 -1.44
N ARG A 319 -17.96 4.14 -1.15
CA ARG A 319 -18.57 2.88 -0.72
C ARG A 319 -19.61 2.33 -1.71
N ARG A 320 -19.52 2.70 -2.99
CA ARG A 320 -20.43 2.23 -4.05
C ARG A 320 -19.87 1.08 -4.85
N GLY A 321 -18.71 0.57 -4.48
CA GLY A 321 -18.06 -0.51 -5.20
C GLY A 321 -16.81 -1.03 -4.53
N LEU A 322 -16.22 -2.04 -5.16
CA LEU A 322 -14.97 -2.67 -4.75
C LEU A 322 -13.97 -2.69 -5.91
N CYS A 323 -12.69 -2.51 -5.61
CA CYS A 323 -11.60 -2.82 -6.52
C CYS A 323 -10.94 -4.12 -6.07
N LEU A 324 -10.83 -5.10 -6.97
CA LEU A 324 -10.04 -6.30 -6.74
C LEU A 324 -8.68 -6.14 -7.41
N VAL A 325 -7.61 -6.21 -6.64
CA VAL A 325 -6.23 -6.32 -7.12
C VAL A 325 -5.75 -7.74 -6.85
N SER A 326 -5.55 -8.54 -7.90
CA SER A 326 -5.22 -9.96 -7.80
C SER A 326 -3.80 -10.21 -8.28
N PHE A 327 -2.92 -10.61 -7.36
CA PHE A 327 -1.57 -11.06 -7.69
C PHE A 327 -1.58 -12.57 -7.88
N SER A 328 -0.86 -13.06 -8.89
CA SER A 328 -0.68 -14.50 -9.10
C SER A 328 0.76 -14.88 -9.39
N THR A 329 1.18 -16.01 -8.85
CA THR A 329 2.54 -16.55 -9.00
C THR A 329 2.55 -18.08 -8.92
N PRO A 330 3.37 -18.77 -9.74
CA PRO A 330 3.66 -20.18 -9.57
C PRO A 330 4.73 -20.46 -8.50
N HIS A 331 5.42 -19.43 -8.01
CA HIS A 331 6.58 -19.53 -7.10
C HIS A 331 6.15 -19.69 -5.64
N GLY A 332 5.69 -20.89 -5.28
CA GLY A 332 5.25 -21.21 -3.91
C GLY A 332 6.36 -21.16 -2.87
N ASP A 333 7.59 -21.46 -3.27
CA ASP A 333 8.81 -21.36 -2.46
C ASP A 333 9.18 -19.92 -2.09
N ALA A 334 8.75 -18.95 -2.89
CA ALA A 334 8.98 -17.52 -2.68
C ALA A 334 7.71 -16.76 -2.24
N LEU A 335 6.65 -17.47 -1.81
CA LEU A 335 5.34 -16.87 -1.55
C LEU A 335 5.40 -15.70 -0.57
N ASP A 336 6.15 -15.82 0.53
CA ASP A 336 6.26 -14.75 1.53
C ASP A 336 6.92 -13.48 0.97
N ALA A 337 7.92 -13.64 0.10
CA ALA A 337 8.57 -12.51 -0.56
C ALA A 337 7.61 -11.84 -1.55
N ILE A 338 6.81 -12.62 -2.28
CA ILE A 338 5.81 -12.11 -3.21
C ILE A 338 4.64 -11.46 -2.49
N ARG A 339 4.22 -12.01 -1.34
CA ARG A 339 3.21 -11.38 -0.48
C ARG A 339 3.66 -10.01 0.00
N ARG A 340 4.92 -9.89 0.45
CA ARG A 340 5.49 -8.59 0.83
C ARG A 340 5.52 -7.60 -0.34
N LEU A 341 5.90 -8.05 -1.54
CA LEU A 341 5.83 -7.20 -2.74
C LEU A 341 4.39 -6.73 -3.01
N ALA A 342 3.42 -7.63 -2.93
CA ALA A 342 2.02 -7.33 -3.17
C ALA A 342 1.45 -6.35 -2.12
N ASP A 343 1.77 -6.58 -0.83
CA ASP A 343 1.40 -5.68 0.27
C ASP A 343 1.96 -4.27 0.01
N ASN A 344 3.24 -4.15 -0.39
CA ASN A 344 3.86 -2.85 -0.69
C ASN A 344 3.14 -2.09 -1.82
N VAL A 345 2.82 -2.79 -2.91
CA VAL A 345 2.12 -2.20 -4.06
C VAL A 345 0.73 -1.70 -3.65
N VAL A 346 -0.01 -2.48 -2.86
CA VAL A 346 -1.36 -2.10 -2.44
C VAL A 346 -1.35 -1.00 -1.39
N LEU A 347 -0.39 -1.00 -0.48
CA LEU A 347 -0.23 0.07 0.53
C LEU A 347 0.13 1.42 -0.09
N ALA A 348 0.88 1.42 -1.19
CA ALA A 348 1.24 2.63 -1.93
C ALA A 348 0.15 3.06 -2.94
N ALA A 349 -0.90 2.25 -3.13
CA ALA A 349 -1.92 2.51 -4.13
C ALA A 349 -2.75 3.75 -3.81
N SER A 350 -3.39 4.29 -4.83
CA SER A 350 -4.16 5.52 -4.69
C SER A 350 -5.31 5.68 -5.67
N TRP A 351 -6.43 6.19 -5.18
CA TRP A 351 -7.60 6.43 -6.01
C TRP A 351 -7.39 7.62 -6.94
N GLU A 352 -7.71 7.43 -8.21
CA GLU A 352 -7.85 8.51 -9.17
C GLU A 352 -9.29 9.00 -9.16
N LEU A 353 -9.44 10.30 -8.95
CA LEU A 353 -10.73 10.96 -8.83
C LEU A 353 -10.94 11.88 -10.03
N ALA A 354 -12.16 11.92 -10.54
CA ALA A 354 -12.56 12.90 -11.55
C ALA A 354 -13.75 13.73 -11.04
N PRO A 355 -13.92 14.97 -11.52
CA PRO A 355 -15.18 15.66 -11.39
C PRO A 355 -16.27 14.79 -12.03
N GLY A 356 -17.34 14.57 -11.29
CA GLY A 356 -18.58 14.01 -11.79
C GLY A 356 -19.08 14.90 -12.91
N ALA A 357 -19.55 14.28 -13.98
CA ALA A 357 -20.22 15.02 -15.03
C ALA A 357 -21.37 15.78 -14.38
N GLU A 358 -21.29 17.11 -14.32
CA GLU A 358 -22.47 17.93 -14.11
C GLU A 358 -23.53 17.39 -15.08
N ALA A 359 -24.73 17.14 -14.55
CA ALA A 359 -25.89 16.92 -15.38
C ALA A 359 -26.07 18.17 -16.25
N SER A 360 -25.40 18.19 -17.40
CA SER A 360 -25.62 19.16 -18.46
C SER A 360 -27.05 18.95 -18.95
N GLY A 361 -27.94 19.77 -18.41
CA GLY A 361 -29.28 20.02 -18.93
C GLY A 361 -30.35 19.03 -18.50
N ARG A 362 -31.25 19.49 -17.64
CA ARG A 362 -32.56 20.01 -18.10
C ARG A 362 -33.28 20.79 -17.03
#